data_AF-A0A229TK27-F1
#
_entry.id   AF-A0A229TK27-F1
#
_cell.length_a   1.000
_cell.length_b   1.000
_cell.length_c   1.000
_cell.angle_alpha   90.00
_cell.angle_beta   90.00
_cell.angle_gamma   90.00
#
_symmetry.space_group_name_H-M   'P 1'
#
loop_
_entity.id
_entity.type
_entity.pdbx_description
1 polymer ?
#
loop_
_entity_poly.entity_id
_entity_poly.type
_entity_poly.pdbx_seq_one_letter_code
_entity_poly.pdbx_strand_id
1 'polypeptide(L)' 'MNHAEALRVLGDADGWFKSSASGGQGECVEVNTTTTEWVGVRDSKLGASSPVLAFSRAQWRAALTAL' A
#
# COMPACT_ATOMS: atom_id res chain seq x y z
N MET A 1 -15.34 3.68 5.32
CA MET A 1 -15.16 2.48 4.47
C MET A 1 -14.69 1.30 5.33
N ASN A 2 -15.24 0.10 5.14
CA ASN A 2 -14.76 -1.10 5.82
C ASN A 2 -13.53 -1.71 5.12
N HIS A 3 -12.86 -2.67 5.75
CA HIS A 3 -11.63 -3.25 5.19
C HIS A 3 -11.86 -3.93 3.82
N ALA A 4 -12.96 -4.67 3.65
CA ALA A 4 -13.26 -5.37 2.40
C ALA A 4 -13.52 -4.39 1.25
N GLU A 5 -14.20 -3.27 1.53
CA GLU A 5 -14.39 -2.18 0.56
C GLU A 5 -13.04 -1.51 0.23
N ALA A 6 -12.18 -1.30 1.21
CA ALA A 6 -10.85 -0.72 1.00
C ALA A 6 -9.98 -1.59 0.08
N LEU A 7 -10.03 -2.91 0.24
CA LEU A 7 -9.31 -3.83 -0.65
C LEU A 7 -9.78 -3.74 -2.10
N ARG A 8 -11.10 -3.62 -2.32
CA ARG A 8 -11.65 -3.45 -3.67
C ARG A 8 -11.18 -2.13 -4.29
N VAL A 9 -11.38 -1.03 -3.56
CA VAL A 9 -11.01 0.31 -4.04
C VAL A 9 -9.51 0.40 -4.34
N LEU A 10 -8.66 -0.07 -3.43
CA LEU A 10 -7.20 -0.01 -3.61
C LEU A 10 -6.72 -0.99 -4.68
N GLY A 11 -7.39 -2.12 -4.88
CA GLY A 11 -7.07 -3.09 -5.94
C GLY A 11 -7.20 -2.48 -7.34
N ASP A 12 -8.24 -1.67 -7.54
CA ASP A 12 -8.52 -1.01 -8.83
C ASP A 12 -7.96 0.41 -8.94
N ALA A 13 -7.30 0.93 -7.88
CA ALA A 13 -6.85 2.32 -7.83
C ALA A 13 -5.58 2.56 -8.67
N ASP A 14 -5.58 3.67 -9.40
CA ASP A 14 -4.36 4.30 -9.93
C ASP A 14 -3.56 5.01 -8.82
N GLY A 15 -2.36 5.50 -9.15
CA GLY A 15 -1.55 6.29 -8.22
C GLY A 15 -0.68 5.47 -7.26
N TRP A 16 -0.41 4.21 -7.61
CA TRP A 16 0.65 3.41 -6.97
C TRP A 16 2.02 4.00 -7.32
N PHE A 17 2.87 4.12 -6.31
CA PHE A 17 4.26 4.57 -6.49
C PHE A 17 5.20 3.73 -5.63
N LYS A 18 6.43 3.56 -6.11
CA LYS A 18 7.44 2.79 -5.40
C LYS A 18 7.96 3.55 -4.18
N SER A 19 8.13 2.84 -3.07
CA SER A 19 8.67 3.42 -1.85
C SER A 19 10.18 3.67 -1.99
N SER A 20 10.62 4.90 -1.70
CA SER A 20 12.05 5.26 -1.67
C SER A 20 12.84 4.47 -0.61
N ALA A 21 12.16 3.98 0.44
CA ALA A 21 12.77 3.12 1.46
C ALA A 21 13.09 1.70 0.95
N SER A 22 12.63 1.32 -0.26
CA SER A 22 12.81 -0.02 -0.82
C SER A 22 13.95 -0.18 -1.83
N GLY A 23 14.82 0.83 -1.97
CA GLY A 23 15.83 0.91 -3.04
C GLY A 23 17.03 -0.03 -2.94
N GLY A 24 17.35 -0.59 -1.77
CA GLY A 24 18.62 -1.31 -1.54
C GLY A 24 18.80 -2.64 -2.30
N GLN A 25 17.72 -3.25 -2.80
CA GLN A 25 17.73 -4.59 -3.44
C GLN A 25 16.74 -4.70 -4.63
N GLY A 26 16.47 -3.58 -5.34
CA GLY A 26 15.62 -3.61 -6.55
C GLY A 26 14.13 -3.45 -6.29
N GLU A 27 13.75 -2.46 -5.48
CA GLU A 27 12.41 -1.93 -5.24
C GLU A 27 11.33 -3.01 -5.05
N CYS A 28 11.00 -3.34 -3.80
CA CYS A 28 10.06 -4.42 -3.45
C CYS A 28 8.66 -3.94 -3.01
N VAL A 29 8.44 -2.63 -2.84
CA VAL A 29 7.19 -2.11 -2.26
C VAL A 29 6.62 -0.95 -3.06
N GLU A 30 5.37 -1.06 -3.48
CA GLU A 30 4.54 0.06 -3.91
C GLU A 30 3.53 0.44 -2.83
N VAL A 31 3.25 1.74 -2.74
CA VAL A 31 2.29 2.32 -1.79
C VAL A 31 1.25 3.13 -2.57
N ASN A 32 0.01 3.10 -2.11
CA ASN A 32 -1.07 3.95 -2.61
C ASN A 32 -1.73 4.70 -1.45
N THR A 33 -1.84 6.01 -1.59
CA THR A 33 -2.40 6.91 -0.56
C THR A 33 -3.57 7.76 -1.08
N THR A 34 -4.15 7.38 -2.23
CA THR A 34 -5.25 8.12 -2.88
C THR A 34 -6.53 8.13 -2.06
N THR A 35 -6.76 7.12 -1.21
CA THR A 35 -7.86 7.12 -0.27
C THR A 35 -7.52 7.89 1.00
N THR A 36 -8.51 8.57 1.58
CA THR A 36 -8.33 9.37 2.80
C THR A 36 -8.10 8.50 4.03
N GLU A 37 -8.86 7.42 4.19
CA GLU A 37 -8.87 6.57 5.39
C GLU A 37 -7.86 5.41 5.36
N TRP A 38 -7.44 4.98 4.17
CA TRP A 38 -6.64 3.76 3.97
C TRP A 38 -5.34 4.00 3.19
N VAL A 39 -4.37 3.14 3.43
CA VAL A 39 -3.10 3.05 2.71
C VAL A 39 -2.98 1.65 2.15
N GLY A 40 -2.80 1.57 0.83
CA GLY A 40 -2.51 0.32 0.13
C GLY A 40 -1.02 0.06 0.09
N VAL A 41 -0.63 -1.19 0.30
CA VAL A 41 0.75 -1.66 0.14
C VAL A 41 0.72 -2.93 -0.71
N ARG A 42 1.62 -3.04 -1.69
CA ARG A 42 1.75 -4.25 -2.50
C ARG A 42 3.20 -4.49 -2.93
N ASP A 43 3.48 -5.71 -3.35
CA ASP A 43 4.77 -6.05 -3.96
C ASP A 43 4.85 -5.45 -5.38
N SER A 44 5.86 -4.61 -5.59
CA SER A 44 6.14 -3.91 -6.85
C SER A 44 6.52 -4.85 -8.01
N LYS A 45 7.08 -6.03 -7.73
CA LYS A 45 7.52 -7.00 -8.74
C LYS A 45 6.32 -7.73 -9.34
N LEU A 46 5.26 -7.89 -8.56
CA LEU A 46 3.98 -8.46 -9.02
C LEU A 46 3.04 -7.39 -9.60
N GLY A 47 3.23 -6.11 -9.24
CA GLY A 47 2.46 -4.99 -9.78
C GLY A 47 0.95 -5.16 -9.58
N ALA A 48 0.15 -5.00 -10.64
CA ALA A 48 -1.30 -5.16 -10.59
C ALA A 48 -1.77 -6.58 -10.19
N SER A 49 -0.92 -7.59 -10.38
CA SER A 49 -1.22 -8.97 -9.97
C SER A 49 -0.93 -9.23 -8.49
N SER A 50 -0.36 -8.25 -7.78
CA SER A 50 0.03 -8.36 -6.39
C SER A 50 -1.20 -8.26 -5.46
N PRO A 51 -1.32 -9.13 -4.44
CA PRO A 51 -2.29 -8.90 -3.37
C PRO A 51 -2.06 -7.55 -2.68
N VAL A 52 -3.14 -6.83 -2.40
CA VAL A 52 -3.09 -5.56 -1.68
C VAL A 52 -3.24 -5.79 -0.18
N LEU A 53 -2.34 -5.22 0.61
CA LEU A 53 -2.53 -5.02 2.04
C LEU A 53 -3.15 -3.63 2.27
N ALA A 54 -4.29 -3.58 2.94
CA ALA A 54 -4.97 -2.33 3.29
C ALA A 54 -4.81 -2.02 4.78
N PHE A 55 -4.15 -0.91 5.09
CA PHE A 55 -3.99 -0.39 6.44
C PHE A 55 -4.87 0.84 6.63
N SER A 56 -5.54 0.97 7.77
CA SER A 56 -6.05 2.30 8.16
C SER A 56 -4.87 3.25 8.35
N ARG A 57 -5.09 4.57 8.21
CA ARG A 57 -4.05 5.58 8.48
C ARG A 57 -3.42 5.44 9.87
N ALA A 58 -4.19 5.04 10.87
CA ALA A 58 -3.70 4.81 12.23
C ALA A 58 -2.75 3.60 12.29
N GLN A 59 -3.14 2.47 11.70
CA GLN A 59 -2.29 1.28 11.62
C GLN A 59 -1.02 1.55 10.80
N TRP A 60 -1.14 2.26 9.69
CA TRP A 60 0.00 2.65 8.86
C TRP A 60 1.04 3.47 9.65
N ARG A 61 0.58 4.48 10.39
CA ARG A 61 1.46 5.28 11.26
C ARG A 61 2.13 4.43 12.34
N ALA A 62 1.37 3.56 12.99
CA ALA A 62 1.91 2.66 14.02
C ALA A 62 2.98 1.72 13.47
N ALA A 63 2.75 1.14 12.28
CA ALA A 63 3.71 0.29 11.59
C ALA A 63 5.02 1.03 11.28
N LEU A 64 4.94 2.28 10.80
CA LEU A 64 6.12 3.09 10.49
C LEU A 64 6.93 3.48 11.73
N THR A 65 6.30 3.60 12.90
CA THR A 65 6.99 3.93 14.16
C THR A 65 7.60 2.73 14.87
N ALA A 66 7.28 1.50 14.43
CA ALA A 66 7.77 0.26 15.03
C ALA A 66 9.06 -0.28 14.34
N LEU A 67 9.60 0.47 13.37
CA LEU A 67 10.80 0.17 12.59
C LEU A 67 11.99 0.99 13.11
#